data_AF-J4HYP4-F1
#
_entry.id   AF-J4HYP4-F1
#
_cell.length_a   1.000
_cell.length_b   1.000
_cell.length_c   1.000
_cell.angle_alpha   90.00
_cell.angle_beta   90.00
_cell.angle_gamma   90.00
#
_symmetry.space_group_name_H-M   'P 1'
#
loop_
_entity.id
_entity.type
_entity.pdbx_description
1 polymer ?
#
loop_
_entity_poly.entity_id
_entity_poly.type
_entity_poly.pdbx_seq_one_letter_code
_entity_poly.pdbx_strand_id
1 'polypeptide(L)'
;MGNMRSRIAVLSLVYSALGQTLGNNTDLICRPFGTCEPCPEDALHEPFCQPFGNRRLMHCALASSYSSHSPLPPVSPTYGHNPSSDHSAPPSISGSGPRQGEIPAWESCGRIVEKERADFYEFLMCNFVIAVIAVLVLFARSKRLQAMHARQLAARIGLVRGTPGGWANG
;
A
#
# COMPACT_ATOMS: atom_id res chain seq x y z
N MET A 1 24.62 50.41 19.20
CA MET A 1 23.84 49.37 18.46
C MET A 1 24.43 49.03 17.08
N GLY A 2 25.75 49.15 16.83
CA GLY A 2 26.36 48.88 15.51
C GLY A 2 26.99 47.49 15.33
N ASN A 3 27.33 46.77 16.41
CA ASN A 3 28.16 45.55 16.32
C ASN A 3 27.38 44.23 16.15
N MET A 4 26.07 44.21 16.40
CA MET A 4 25.26 42.99 16.29
C MET A 4 24.89 42.68 14.83
N ARG A 5 24.59 43.73 14.04
CA ARG A 5 24.16 43.59 12.64
C ARG A 5 25.32 43.18 11.71
N SER A 6 26.53 43.67 11.99
CA SER A 6 27.74 43.30 11.23
C SER A 6 28.14 41.84 11.44
N ARG A 7 27.99 41.31 12.66
CA ARG A 7 28.27 39.88 12.97
C ARG A 7 27.29 38.92 12.30
N ILE A 8 26.00 39.29 12.19
CA ILE A 8 24.99 38.50 11.50
C ILE A 8 25.28 38.44 9.99
N ALA A 9 25.65 39.58 9.38
CA ALA A 9 25.98 39.62 7.95
C ALA A 9 27.24 38.79 7.60
N VAL A 10 28.28 38.82 8.46
CA VAL A 10 29.49 38.02 8.26
C VAL A 10 29.20 36.53 8.42
N LEU A 11 28.37 36.13 9.40
CA LEU A 11 27.94 34.74 9.55
C LEU A 11 27.15 34.24 8.34
N SER A 12 26.22 35.03 7.79
CA SER A 12 25.47 34.65 6.58
C SER A 12 26.34 34.51 5.33
N LEU A 13 27.39 35.32 5.18
CA LEU A 13 28.32 35.20 4.05
C LEU A 13 29.22 33.96 4.16
N VAL A 14 29.66 33.60 5.38
CA VAL A 14 30.45 32.38 5.61
C VAL A 14 29.61 31.11 5.39
N TYR A 15 28.33 31.11 5.80
CA TYR A 15 27.41 29.99 5.51
C TYR A 15 27.15 29.80 4.01
N SER A 16 27.09 30.89 3.25
CA SER A 16 26.88 30.83 1.79
C SER A 16 28.12 30.32 1.04
N ALA A 17 29.32 30.59 1.56
CA ALA A 17 30.58 30.17 0.94
C ALA A 17 30.93 28.68 1.19
N LEU A 18 30.42 28.07 2.26
CA LEU A 18 30.58 26.62 2.51
C LEU A 18 29.61 25.74 1.72
N GLY A 19 28.62 26.32 1.02
CA GLY A 19 27.58 25.58 0.30
C GLY A 19 27.91 25.19 -1.14
N GLN A 20 29.06 25.58 -1.70
CA GLN A 20 29.43 25.24 -3.08
C GLN A 20 30.33 24.01 -3.11
N THR A 21 29.69 22.84 -2.98
CA THR A 21 30.32 21.58 -3.36
C THR A 21 30.48 21.55 -4.88
N LEU A 22 31.70 21.30 -5.33
CA LEU A 22 32.07 21.14 -6.74
C LEU A 22 31.46 19.81 -7.26
N GLY A 23 30.18 19.84 -7.61
CA GLY A 23 29.49 18.70 -8.21
C GLY A 23 29.99 18.49 -9.64
N ASN A 24 30.89 17.53 -9.84
CA ASN A 24 31.09 16.91 -11.14
C ASN A 24 29.75 16.23 -11.51
N ASN A 25 28.93 16.89 -12.34
CA ASN A 25 27.57 16.45 -12.70
C ASN A 25 27.63 15.17 -13.52
N THR A 26 27.80 14.04 -12.82
CA THR A 26 27.50 12.72 -13.35
C THR A 26 25.99 12.56 -13.27
N ASP A 27 25.32 12.82 -14.39
CA ASP A 27 23.87 12.60 -14.50
C ASP A 27 23.59 11.10 -14.32
N LEU A 28 22.82 10.75 -13.29
CA LEU A 28 22.47 9.38 -12.93
C LEU A 28 20.97 9.19 -13.16
N ILE A 29 20.61 8.23 -14.00
CA ILE A 29 19.21 7.88 -14.26
C ILE A 29 18.88 6.62 -13.47
N CYS A 30 17.99 6.77 -12.49
CA CYS A 30 17.47 5.68 -11.67
C CYS A 30 16.14 5.17 -12.20
N ARG A 31 15.98 3.85 -12.30
CA ARG A 31 14.74 3.19 -12.70
C ARG A 31 14.32 2.17 -11.64
N PRO A 32 13.03 2.08 -11.31
CA PRO A 32 12.53 1.06 -10.39
C PRO A 32 12.72 -0.34 -10.96
N PHE A 33 13.11 -1.28 -10.10
CA PHE A 33 13.35 -2.68 -10.43
C PHE A 33 12.52 -3.65 -9.58
N GLY A 34 12.22 -3.28 -8.33
CA GLY A 34 11.50 -4.14 -7.38
C GLY A 34 10.02 -3.78 -7.16
N THR A 35 9.28 -4.71 -6.54
CA THR A 35 7.95 -4.45 -5.97
C THR A 35 8.05 -3.56 -4.72
N CYS A 36 6.95 -2.88 -4.39
CA CYS A 36 6.85 -2.10 -3.16
C CYS A 36 6.73 -3.05 -1.96
N GLU A 37 7.67 -2.99 -1.04
CA GLU A 37 7.74 -3.81 0.16
C GLU A 37 7.70 -2.95 1.44
N PRO A 38 7.24 -3.50 2.58
CA PRO A 38 7.33 -2.82 3.85
C PRO A 38 8.79 -2.59 4.24
N CYS A 39 9.09 -1.42 4.79
CA CYS A 39 10.39 -1.17 5.39
C CYS A 39 10.57 -1.98 6.68
N PRO A 40 11.80 -2.44 6.96
CA PRO A 40 12.11 -3.05 8.25
C PRO A 40 12.08 -1.97 9.35
N GLU A 41 11.81 -2.39 10.59
CA GLU A 41 11.53 -1.50 11.73
C GLU A 41 12.70 -0.55 12.05
N ASP A 42 13.93 -1.00 11.83
CA ASP A 42 15.15 -0.22 12.03
C ASP A 42 15.32 0.88 10.97
N ALA A 43 14.83 0.68 9.75
CA ALA A 43 14.95 1.64 8.64
C ALA A 43 13.72 2.53 8.46
N LEU A 44 12.67 2.41 9.27
CA LEU A 44 11.44 3.19 9.13
C LEU A 44 11.65 4.71 9.15
N HIS A 45 12.69 5.15 9.86
CA HIS A 45 13.09 6.55 9.99
C HIS A 45 13.86 7.10 8.78
N GLU A 46 14.31 6.24 7.88
CA GLU A 46 15.07 6.63 6.69
C GLU A 46 14.16 7.29 5.64
N PRO A 47 14.70 8.23 4.84
CA PRO A 47 13.89 9.00 3.89
C PRO A 47 13.28 8.14 2.79
N PHE A 48 13.91 7.01 2.42
CA PHE A 48 13.36 6.07 1.44
C PHE A 48 12.17 5.27 1.97
N CYS A 49 11.83 5.38 3.26
CA CYS A 49 10.64 4.77 3.84
C CYS A 49 9.50 5.77 4.06
N GLN A 50 9.74 7.07 3.93
CA GLN A 50 8.74 8.09 4.23
C GLN A 50 7.94 8.46 2.97
N PRO A 51 6.63 8.75 3.09
CA PRO A 51 5.80 8.78 4.31
C PRO A 51 5.05 7.47 4.63
N PHE A 52 5.11 6.46 3.74
CA PHE A 52 4.21 5.31 3.80
C PHE A 52 4.77 4.08 4.52
N GLY A 53 6.04 4.13 4.96
CA GLY A 53 6.74 2.99 5.54
C GLY A 53 7.05 1.89 4.53
N ASN A 54 7.04 2.18 3.23
CA ASN A 54 7.29 1.22 2.17
C ASN A 54 8.42 1.71 1.24
N ARG A 55 9.24 0.76 0.79
CA ARG A 55 10.38 1.00 -0.11
C ARG A 55 10.36 0.06 -1.31
N ARG A 56 11.04 0.43 -2.39
CA ARG A 56 11.34 -0.47 -3.53
C ARG A 56 12.76 -0.28 -4.04
N LEU A 57 13.33 -1.34 -4.60
CA LEU A 57 14.66 -1.33 -5.21
C LEU A 57 14.65 -0.56 -6.54
N MET A 58 15.72 0.20 -6.75
CA MET A 58 16.05 0.93 -7.98
C MET A 58 17.43 0.53 -8.51
N HIS A 59 17.57 0.60 -9.83
CA HIS A 59 18.88 0.59 -10.49
C HIS A 59 19.20 1.98 -11.02
N CYS A 60 20.32 2.52 -10.56
CA CYS A 60 20.86 3.78 -11.05
C CYS A 60 22.05 3.51 -11.97
N ALA A 61 22.06 4.14 -13.14
CA ALA A 61 23.17 4.07 -14.09
C ALA A 61 23.46 5.47 -14.66
N LEU A 62 24.71 5.69 -15.06
CA LEU A 62 25.13 6.96 -15.67
C LEU A 62 24.33 7.24 -16.95
N ALA A 63 23.90 8.48 -17.18
CA ALA A 63 23.18 8.85 -18.40
C ALA A 63 23.99 8.54 -19.68
N SER A 64 25.32 8.58 -19.58
CA SER A 64 26.24 8.18 -20.66
C SER A 64 26.16 6.69 -21.01
N SER A 65 25.85 5.79 -20.07
CA SER A 65 25.69 4.36 -20.36
C SER A 65 24.33 4.03 -21.02
N TYR A 66 23.32 4.88 -20.84
CA TYR A 66 22.05 4.80 -21.60
C TYR A 66 22.20 5.29 -23.05
N SER A 67 23.22 6.12 -23.35
CA SER A 67 23.48 6.63 -24.70
C SER A 67 24.04 5.56 -25.64
N SER A 68 24.59 4.47 -25.09
CA SER A 68 25.19 3.37 -25.87
C SER A 68 24.23 2.20 -26.12
N HIS A 69 23.12 2.13 -25.38
CA HIS A 69 22.10 1.10 -25.53
C HIS A 69 20.72 1.70 -25.32
N SER A 70 20.14 2.20 -26.40
CA SER A 70 18.70 2.47 -26.48
C SER A 70 18.04 1.23 -27.11
N PRO A 71 17.41 0.31 -26.33
CA PRO A 71 16.50 -0.65 -26.91
C PRO A 71 15.18 0.11 -27.14
N LEU A 72 14.87 0.35 -28.40
CA LEU A 72 13.53 0.71 -28.84
C LEU A 72 12.51 -0.28 -28.24
N PRO A 73 11.28 0.16 -27.89
CA PRO A 73 10.23 -0.75 -27.43
C PRO A 73 9.91 -1.79 -28.52
N PRO A 74 9.52 -3.03 -28.16
CA PRO A 74 9.25 -4.08 -29.13
C PRO A 74 7.94 -3.76 -29.85
N VAL A 75 8.04 -3.35 -31.11
CA VAL A 75 6.92 -3.33 -32.05
C VAL A 75 7.12 -4.46 -33.05
N SER A 76 6.19 -5.41 -33.07
CA SER A 76 5.99 -6.33 -34.18
C SER A 76 4.54 -6.83 -34.14
N PRO A 77 3.90 -7.19 -35.29
CA PRO A 77 4.57 -7.66 -36.51
C PRO A 77 4.05 -7.14 -37.88
N THR A 78 4.86 -7.46 -38.91
CA THR A 78 4.47 -7.80 -40.31
C THR A 78 4.56 -6.71 -41.38
N TYR A 79 5.64 -6.72 -42.19
CA TYR A 79 5.60 -7.15 -43.61
C TYR A 79 7.03 -7.19 -44.18
N GLY A 80 7.32 -8.20 -45.00
CA GLY A 80 8.67 -8.63 -45.34
C GLY A 80 9.47 -7.76 -46.32
N HIS A 81 10.76 -8.05 -46.41
CA HIS A 81 11.47 -8.37 -47.65
C HIS A 81 12.93 -8.70 -47.31
N ASN A 82 13.37 -9.88 -47.78
CA ASN A 82 14.76 -10.31 -47.84
C ASN A 82 15.43 -9.61 -49.04
N PRO A 83 16.70 -9.16 -48.95
CA PRO A 83 17.74 -10.00 -49.53
C PRO A 83 19.08 -10.03 -48.79
N SER A 84 19.62 -11.24 -48.75
CA SER A 84 21.01 -11.69 -48.71
C SER A 84 22.12 -10.63 -48.78
N SER A 85 23.03 -10.66 -47.80
CA SER A 85 24.47 -10.44 -47.98
C SER A 85 25.23 -11.11 -46.84
N ASP A 86 25.82 -12.26 -47.15
CA ASP A 86 26.91 -12.86 -46.38
C ASP A 86 27.99 -11.82 -46.12
N HIS A 87 28.46 -11.68 -44.86
CA HIS A 87 29.85 -11.35 -44.53
C HIS A 87 30.13 -11.83 -43.09
N SER A 88 31.03 -12.80 -43.00
CA SER A 88 31.47 -13.51 -41.80
C SER A 88 32.20 -12.59 -40.82
N ALA A 89 31.71 -12.48 -39.59
CA ALA A 89 32.44 -11.95 -38.44
C ALA A 89 32.19 -12.86 -37.20
N PRO A 90 33.21 -13.11 -36.36
CA PRO A 90 33.19 -14.17 -35.35
C PRO A 90 32.18 -13.88 -34.23
N PRO A 91 31.67 -14.91 -33.52
CA PRO A 91 30.73 -14.73 -32.43
C PRO A 91 31.49 -14.13 -31.24
N SER A 92 31.43 -12.81 -31.07
CA SER A 92 31.74 -12.20 -29.78
C SER A 92 30.63 -12.61 -28.81
N ILE A 93 30.90 -13.68 -28.06
CA ILE A 93 30.19 -14.09 -26.85
C ILE A 93 30.26 -12.90 -25.88
N SER A 94 29.33 -11.97 -25.99
CA SER A 94 29.11 -10.93 -24.99
C SER A 94 28.31 -11.57 -23.87
N GLY A 95 29.07 -12.17 -22.95
CA GLY A 95 28.55 -12.79 -21.75
C GLY A 95 27.60 -11.86 -21.02
N SER A 96 26.50 -12.44 -20.57
CA SER A 96 25.58 -11.92 -19.55
C SER A 96 26.29 -11.80 -18.20
N GLY A 97 27.27 -10.91 -18.12
CA GLY A 97 27.84 -10.41 -16.86
C GLY A 97 27.02 -9.23 -16.34
N PRO A 98 26.97 -9.01 -15.01
CA PRO A 98 26.25 -7.89 -14.43
C PRO A 98 26.75 -6.59 -15.09
N ARG A 99 25.84 -5.74 -15.56
CA ARG A 99 26.21 -4.46 -16.17
C ARG A 99 27.03 -3.67 -15.16
N GLN A 100 28.35 -3.63 -15.41
CA GLN A 100 29.36 -3.05 -14.54
C GLN A 100 29.10 -1.53 -14.46
N GLY A 101 28.28 -1.10 -13.51
CA GLY A 101 27.87 0.31 -13.37
C GLY A 101 26.43 0.55 -12.92
N GLU A 102 25.62 -0.49 -12.72
CA GLU A 102 24.31 -0.34 -12.06
C GLU A 102 24.48 -0.34 -10.54
N ILE A 103 24.09 0.76 -9.89
CA ILE A 103 24.17 0.94 -8.43
C ILE A 103 22.79 0.62 -7.86
N PRO A 104 22.65 -0.36 -6.94
CA PRO A 104 21.40 -0.62 -6.26
C PRO A 104 21.09 0.53 -5.29
N ALA A 105 19.86 1.03 -5.35
CA ALA A 105 19.37 2.09 -4.47
C ALA A 105 17.94 1.80 -4.01
N TRP A 106 17.47 2.54 -3.01
CA TRP A 106 16.12 2.44 -2.49
C TRP A 106 15.37 3.75 -2.75
N GLU A 107 14.11 3.66 -3.15
CA GLU A 107 13.17 4.78 -3.16
C GLU A 107 11.93 4.47 -2.33
N SER A 108 11.27 5.53 -1.89
CA SER A 108 9.93 5.41 -1.32
C SER A 108 8.93 5.03 -2.40
N CYS A 109 7.99 4.17 -2.03
CA CYS A 109 6.92 3.74 -2.91
C CYS A 109 5.56 3.99 -2.27
N GLY A 110 4.51 3.72 -3.05
CA GLY A 110 3.13 3.97 -2.62
C GLY A 110 2.65 3.06 -1.50
N ARG A 111 1.35 3.16 -1.21
CA ARG A 111 0.67 2.26 -0.28
C ARG A 111 0.53 0.87 -0.87
N ILE A 112 0.75 -0.16 -0.05
CA ILE A 112 0.56 -1.56 -0.44
C ILE A 112 -0.92 -1.92 -0.24
N VAL A 113 -1.71 -1.74 -1.30
CA VAL A 113 -3.19 -1.87 -1.28
C VAL A 113 -3.65 -3.23 -0.78
N GLU A 114 -2.94 -4.31 -1.12
CA GLU A 114 -3.31 -5.67 -0.72
C GLU A 114 -3.25 -5.86 0.80
N LYS A 115 -2.29 -5.22 1.48
CA LYS A 115 -2.15 -5.29 2.93
C LYS A 115 -3.20 -4.44 3.64
N GLU A 116 -3.41 -3.20 3.16
CA GLU A 116 -4.44 -2.31 3.73
C GLU A 116 -5.86 -2.88 3.58
N ARG A 117 -6.14 -3.59 2.48
CA ARG A 117 -7.44 -4.25 2.26
C ARG A 117 -7.70 -5.35 3.29
N ALA A 118 -6.69 -6.14 3.64
CA ALA A 118 -6.83 -7.18 4.66
C ALA A 118 -7.21 -6.58 6.02
N ASP A 119 -6.48 -5.54 6.45
CA ASP A 119 -6.74 -4.84 7.72
C ASP A 119 -8.13 -4.19 7.73
N PHE A 120 -8.58 -3.64 6.59
CA PHE A 120 -9.92 -3.08 6.46
C PHE A 120 -11.02 -4.14 6.64
N TYR A 121 -10.84 -5.34 6.07
CA TYR A 121 -11.83 -6.41 6.21
C TYR A 121 -11.91 -6.95 7.64
N GLU A 122 -10.81 -6.98 8.38
CA GLU A 122 -10.84 -7.33 9.80
C GLU A 122 -11.74 -6.39 10.59
N PHE A 123 -11.56 -5.08 10.41
CA PHE A 123 -12.40 -4.08 11.05
C PHE A 123 -13.87 -4.21 10.64
N LEU A 124 -14.15 -4.40 9.36
CA LEU A 124 -15.51 -4.55 8.83
C LEU A 124 -16.21 -5.78 9.43
N MET A 125 -15.52 -6.92 9.49
CA MET A 125 -16.08 -8.16 10.04
C MET A 125 -16.35 -8.03 11.55
N CYS A 126 -15.46 -7.38 12.30
CA CYS A 126 -15.68 -7.12 13.71
C CYS A 126 -16.96 -6.30 13.96
N ASN A 127 -17.14 -5.20 13.21
CA ASN A 127 -18.36 -4.38 13.30
C ASN A 127 -19.62 -5.15 12.87
N PHE A 128 -19.52 -5.97 11.82
CA PHE A 128 -20.62 -6.80 11.36
C PHE A 128 -21.06 -7.80 12.44
N VAL A 129 -20.12 -8.46 13.12
CA VAL A 129 -20.42 -9.38 14.23
C VAL A 129 -21.14 -8.64 15.37
N ILE A 130 -20.66 -7.47 15.77
CA ILE A 130 -21.31 -6.65 16.80
C ILE A 130 -22.74 -6.28 16.38
N ALA A 131 -22.95 -5.88 15.12
CA ALA A 131 -24.27 -5.56 14.59
C ALA A 131 -25.21 -6.77 14.63
N VAL A 132 -24.73 -7.97 14.24
CA VAL A 132 -25.51 -9.21 14.32
C VAL A 132 -25.89 -9.53 15.76
N ILE A 133 -24.95 -9.43 16.70
CA ILE A 133 -25.22 -9.65 18.13
C ILE A 133 -26.29 -8.67 18.64
N ALA A 134 -26.18 -7.39 18.28
CA ALA A 134 -27.17 -6.38 18.66
C ALA A 134 -28.56 -6.72 18.10
N VAL A 135 -28.67 -7.14 16.83
CA VAL A 135 -29.93 -7.57 16.21
C VAL A 135 -30.51 -8.79 16.93
N LEU A 136 -29.69 -9.79 17.26
CA LEU A 136 -30.15 -10.99 17.99
C LEU A 136 -30.68 -10.63 19.38
N VAL A 137 -29.97 -9.77 20.12
CA VAL A 137 -30.43 -9.29 21.44
C VAL A 137 -31.73 -8.51 21.32
N LEU A 138 -31.86 -7.63 20.33
CA LEU A 138 -33.08 -6.88 20.07
C LEU A 138 -34.24 -7.80 19.70
N PHE A 139 -34.00 -8.81 18.87
CA PHE A 139 -35.01 -9.80 18.48
C PHE A 139 -35.49 -10.62 19.69
N ALA A 140 -34.55 -11.13 20.49
CA ALA A 140 -34.85 -11.87 21.71
C ALA A 140 -35.66 -11.01 22.71
N ARG A 141 -35.25 -9.75 22.92
CA ARG A 141 -35.97 -8.80 23.77
C ARG A 141 -37.37 -8.51 23.23
N SER A 142 -37.51 -8.31 21.92
CA SER A 142 -38.80 -8.04 21.27
C SER A 142 -39.76 -9.22 21.42
N LYS A 143 -39.27 -10.45 21.21
CA LYS A 143 -40.07 -11.68 21.45
C LYS A 143 -40.48 -11.83 22.90
N ARG A 144 -39.58 -11.53 23.85
CA ARG A 144 -39.88 -11.57 25.28
C ARG A 144 -40.96 -10.56 25.66
N LEU A 145 -40.88 -9.33 25.16
CA LEU A 145 -41.89 -8.29 25.41
C LEU A 145 -43.26 -8.69 24.83
N GLN A 146 -43.28 -9.20 23.59
CA GLN A 146 -44.51 -9.71 22.96
C GLN A 146 -45.15 -10.84 23.78
N ALA A 147 -44.36 -11.79 24.27
CA ALA A 147 -44.85 -12.87 25.12
C ALA A 147 -45.44 -12.37 26.45
N MET A 148 -44.84 -11.34 27.06
CA MET A 148 -45.36 -10.73 28.29
C MET A 148 -46.67 -9.98 28.04
N HIS A 149 -46.78 -9.22 26.94
CA HIS A 149 -48.02 -8.53 26.57
C HIS A 149 -49.15 -9.54 26.26
N ALA A 150 -48.83 -10.64 25.58
CA ALA A 150 -49.78 -11.73 25.33
C ALA A 150 -50.29 -12.37 26.63
N ARG A 151 -49.41 -12.57 27.63
CA ARG A 151 -49.81 -13.06 28.96
C ARG A 151 -50.70 -12.07 29.71
N GLN A 152 -50.40 -10.77 29.65
CA GLN A 152 -51.23 -9.74 30.27
C GLN A 152 -52.61 -9.65 29.62
N LEU A 153 -52.69 -9.80 28.29
CA LEU A 153 -53.97 -9.85 27.57
C LEU A 153 -54.78 -11.11 27.98
N ALA A 154 -54.15 -12.29 28.02
CA ALA A 154 -54.81 -13.54 28.42
C ALA A 154 -55.32 -13.50 29.87
N ALA A 155 -54.56 -12.87 30.79
CA ALA A 155 -54.98 -12.67 32.18
C ALA A 155 -56.22 -11.75 32.30
N ARG A 156 -56.39 -10.80 31.37
CA ARG A 156 -57.55 -9.91 31.33
C ARG A 156 -58.76 -10.51 30.62
N ILE A 157 -58.54 -11.36 29.61
CA ILE A 157 -59.60 -12.05 28.86
C ILE A 157 -60.13 -13.28 29.63
N GLY A 158 -59.41 -13.77 30.65
CA GLY A 158 -59.90 -14.85 31.49
C GLY A 158 -60.06 -16.16 30.72
N LEU A 159 -59.06 -16.55 29.93
CA LEU A 159 -59.00 -17.87 29.29
C LEU A 159 -58.79 -18.95 30.36
N VAL A 160 -59.84 -19.22 31.14
CA VAL A 160 -60.01 -20.38 32.00
C VAL A 160 -59.80 -21.61 31.13
N ARG A 161 -58.77 -22.38 31.49
CA ARG A 161 -58.58 -23.76 31.06
C ARG A 161 -59.92 -24.48 31.22
N GLY A 162 -60.58 -24.78 30.10
CA GLY A 162 -61.88 -25.43 30.10
C GLY A 162 -61.85 -26.67 30.99
N THR A 163 -62.64 -26.65 32.05
CA THR A 163 -63.02 -27.85 32.80
C THR A 163 -63.69 -28.80 31.80
N PRO A 164 -63.17 -30.01 31.55
CA PRO A 164 -63.98 -31.01 30.88
C PRO A 164 -65.15 -31.29 31.83
N GLY A 165 -66.35 -30.89 31.42
CA GLY A 165 -67.57 -31.14 32.16
C GLY A 165 -67.77 -32.64 32.34
N GLY A 166 -67.27 -33.16 33.46
CA GLY A 166 -67.62 -34.46 34.01
C GLY A 166 -68.98 -34.32 34.68
N TRP A 167 -69.96 -34.95 34.05
CA TRP A 167 -71.37 -34.99 34.41
C TRP A 167 -71.61 -35.26 35.90
N ALA A 168 -72.38 -34.38 36.54
CA ALA A 168 -73.07 -34.65 37.79
C ALA A 168 -74.54 -34.25 37.62
N ASN A 169 -75.30 -35.13 36.94
CA ASN A 169 -76.76 -35.26 37.17
C ASN A 169 -76.86 -36.13 38.44
N GLY A 170 -77.68 -35.81 39.44
CA GLY A 170 -79.12 -35.63 39.38
C GLY A 170 -79.69 -36.62 40.41
#